data_AF-A0A969AQM8-F1
#
_entry.id   AF-A0A969AQM8-F1
#
_cell.length_a   1.000
_cell.length_b   1.000
_cell.length_c   1.000
_cell.angle_alpha   90.00
_cell.angle_beta   90.00
_cell.angle_gamma   90.00
#
_symmetry.space_group_name_H-M   'P 1'
#
loop_
_entity.id
_entity.type
_entity.pdbx_description
1 polymer ?
#
loop_
_entity_poly.entity_id
_entity_poly.type
_entity_poly.pdbx_seq_one_letter_code
_entity_poly.pdbx_strand_id
1 'polypeptide(L)'
;MGVSSKCIDLVKAFEGCRLEAYECPAKIPTIGYGTTFYPNGQAVRMGDRISQQQAEAYLAIKCDSLYGEIQKLVKVPLNQNQIDALVSFVYNIGLGAFQRSTLLKFLNQGDYAAAANEFPEWNKATVNGVKQVLNGLVRRRDEERFLFKSSEGMAEPIAVAPSVEETVTWLELYRDANGQNLVAAWNGETLVELLELNRALKEDLAVALQQYPSAKNVHVAPADKPIPAGERISLEASAADIAPPLNAPPLNAPPDLNGQMLCQGSEGSTVTWLQERLFDLGYYQGNLDGEFGVGTDAAVRNFQAAVLGSSEADGKVGPITWKALQGNPPQYDPKTAQPGDGTYLRLTKTNAKDEFGCYKLRLAYIKNGQEIDHLMTCSGQARVQNFRTGPESASGSYEPLPEGQWHIHNIQWAGGRDNYGAHWRSGIGAIKILLTYEGPKFTRRTEIMIHRDKNRPPHGNAPGTAGCIGLYTIADCKRLVQWLRDTDPRDLYVDWGLGTCPKPAAMAQFATA
;
A
#
# COMPACT_ATOMS: atom_id res chain seq x y z
N MET A 1 -15.82 26.72 -10.31
CA MET A 1 -15.57 25.31 -9.99
C MET A 1 -15.67 24.54 -11.30
N GLY A 2 -14.91 23.47 -11.48
CA GLY A 2 -14.95 22.61 -12.67
C GLY A 2 -15.06 21.15 -12.21
N VAL A 3 -15.03 20.20 -13.14
CA VAL A 3 -15.04 18.78 -12.78
C VAL A 3 -13.68 18.40 -12.17
N SER A 4 -13.69 17.65 -11.06
CA SER A 4 -12.44 17.20 -10.42
C SER A 4 -11.89 15.92 -11.07
N SER A 5 -10.62 15.60 -10.82
CA SER A 5 -10.03 14.32 -11.23
C SER A 5 -10.79 13.11 -10.67
N LYS A 6 -11.37 13.21 -9.47
CA LYS A 6 -12.19 12.14 -8.87
C LYS A 6 -13.41 11.80 -9.72
N CYS A 7 -14.03 12.80 -10.35
CA CYS A 7 -15.16 12.57 -11.25
C CYS A 7 -14.70 11.83 -12.51
N ILE A 8 -13.58 12.25 -13.09
CA ILE A 8 -13.01 11.62 -14.29
C ILE A 8 -12.69 10.15 -14.00
N ASP A 9 -12.01 9.86 -12.89
CA ASP A 9 -11.64 8.50 -12.50
C ASP A 9 -12.88 7.64 -12.21
N LEU A 10 -13.90 8.21 -11.56
CA LEU A 10 -15.17 7.54 -11.30
C LEU A 10 -15.85 7.13 -12.62
N VAL A 11 -15.91 8.02 -13.62
CA VAL A 11 -16.50 7.70 -14.92
C VAL A 11 -15.67 6.65 -15.66
N LYS A 12 -14.33 6.77 -15.67
CA LYS A 12 -13.42 5.80 -16.30
C LYS A 12 -13.63 4.38 -15.76
N ALA A 13 -13.85 4.23 -14.45
CA ALA A 13 -14.04 2.94 -13.79
C ALA A 13 -15.30 2.18 -14.26
N PHE A 14 -16.28 2.86 -14.86
CA PHE A 14 -17.54 2.26 -15.31
C PHE A 14 -17.74 2.23 -16.82
N GLU A 15 -17.18 3.17 -17.59
CA GLU A 15 -17.41 3.24 -19.05
C GLU A 15 -16.49 2.31 -19.85
N GLY A 16 -15.28 2.04 -19.35
CA GLY A 16 -14.24 1.34 -20.12
C GLY A 16 -13.71 2.17 -21.29
N CYS A 17 -12.47 1.94 -21.71
CA CYS A 17 -11.85 2.67 -22.83
C CYS A 17 -11.71 1.75 -24.05
N ARG A 18 -12.16 2.21 -25.22
CA ARG A 18 -11.88 1.55 -26.51
C ARG A 18 -11.27 2.53 -27.50
N LEU A 19 -10.00 2.33 -27.83
CA LEU A 19 -9.23 3.25 -28.69
C LEU A 19 -9.56 3.13 -30.18
N GLU A 20 -10.32 2.11 -30.55
CA GLU A 20 -10.86 1.91 -31.89
C GLU A 20 -12.39 1.99 -31.83
N ALA A 21 -13.00 2.64 -32.83
CA ALA A 21 -14.44 2.81 -32.89
C ALA A 21 -15.16 1.45 -32.92
N TYR A 22 -16.20 1.32 -32.11
CA TYR A 22 -17.02 0.13 -31.97
C TYR A 22 -18.50 0.48 -32.02
N GLU A 23 -19.35 -0.49 -32.38
CA GLU A 23 -20.79 -0.32 -32.24
C GLU A 23 -21.23 -0.59 -30.80
N CYS A 24 -21.86 0.40 -30.16
CA CYS A 24 -22.50 0.19 -28.87
C CYS A 24 -23.80 -0.65 -29.04
N PRO A 25 -24.44 -1.13 -27.95
CA PRO A 25 -25.70 -1.88 -28.04
C PRO A 25 -26.84 -1.15 -28.77
N ALA A 26 -26.78 0.18 -28.87
CA ALA A 26 -27.72 1.01 -29.63
C ALA A 26 -27.35 1.15 -31.13
N LYS A 27 -26.33 0.43 -31.62
CA LYS A 27 -25.80 0.48 -33.00
C LYS A 27 -25.29 1.87 -33.42
N ILE A 28 -24.75 2.62 -32.46
CA ILE A 28 -24.13 3.94 -32.70
C ILE A 28 -22.61 3.76 -32.61
N PRO A 29 -21.83 4.21 -33.62
CA PRO A 29 -20.37 4.25 -33.54
C PRO A 29 -19.92 5.03 -32.31
N THR A 30 -19.09 4.39 -31.48
CA THR A 30 -18.64 4.89 -30.19
C THR A 30 -17.14 4.66 -30.05
N ILE A 31 -16.40 5.56 -29.39
CA ILE A 31 -14.95 5.46 -29.19
C ILE A 31 -14.55 6.05 -27.83
N GLY A 32 -13.36 5.70 -27.34
CA GLY A 32 -12.83 6.14 -26.05
C GLY A 32 -13.70 5.66 -24.90
N TYR A 33 -13.98 6.58 -23.98
CA TYR A 33 -14.99 6.42 -22.94
C TYR A 33 -16.33 6.91 -23.49
N GLY A 34 -17.12 6.06 -24.15
CA GLY A 34 -18.51 6.39 -24.53
C GLY A 34 -18.72 7.56 -25.51
N THR A 35 -17.69 8.01 -26.23
CA THR A 35 -17.79 9.20 -27.11
C THR A 35 -18.46 8.82 -28.43
N THR A 36 -19.55 9.50 -28.80
CA THR A 36 -20.28 9.33 -30.07
C THR A 36 -20.16 10.54 -31.01
N PHE A 37 -19.83 11.71 -30.44
CA PHE A 37 -19.48 12.92 -31.16
C PHE A 37 -18.20 13.50 -30.55
N TYR A 38 -17.23 13.83 -31.38
CA TYR A 38 -16.01 14.50 -30.95
C TYR A 38 -16.32 15.94 -30.48
N PRO A 39 -15.41 16.58 -29.71
CA PRO A 39 -15.59 17.96 -29.26
C PRO A 39 -15.81 18.98 -30.39
N ASN A 40 -15.35 18.68 -31.60
CA ASN A 40 -15.56 19.50 -32.79
C ASN A 40 -16.96 19.31 -33.44
N GLY A 41 -17.84 18.49 -32.85
CA GLY A 41 -19.19 18.21 -33.32
C GLY A 41 -19.29 17.12 -34.39
N GLN A 42 -18.17 16.54 -34.84
CA GLN A 42 -18.20 15.44 -35.80
C GLN A 42 -18.64 14.13 -35.14
N ALA A 43 -19.54 13.40 -35.79
CA ALA A 43 -19.91 12.05 -35.37
C ALA A 43 -18.73 11.08 -35.55
N VAL A 44 -18.56 10.17 -34.60
CA VAL A 44 -17.59 9.06 -34.69
C VAL A 44 -17.98 8.14 -35.85
N ARG A 45 -16.98 7.63 -36.55
CA ARG A 45 -17.17 6.71 -37.68
C ARG A 45 -16.47 5.38 -37.40
N MET A 46 -17.02 4.30 -37.95
CA MET A 46 -16.37 3.00 -37.89
C MET A 46 -15.01 3.06 -38.60
N GLY A 47 -13.97 2.58 -37.92
CA GLY A 47 -12.58 2.68 -38.36
C GLY A 47 -11.79 3.84 -37.76
N ASP A 48 -12.44 4.78 -37.04
CA ASP A 48 -11.73 5.82 -36.31
C ASP A 48 -10.83 5.21 -35.21
N ARG A 49 -9.67 5.83 -34.99
CA ARG A 49 -8.70 5.47 -33.96
C ARG A 49 -8.24 6.71 -33.21
N ILE A 50 -8.10 6.61 -31.90
CA ILE A 50 -7.63 7.70 -31.03
C ILE A 50 -6.57 7.18 -30.05
N SER A 51 -5.69 8.05 -29.61
CA SER A 51 -4.76 7.76 -28.51
C SER A 51 -5.48 7.75 -27.16
N GLN A 52 -4.87 7.12 -26.16
CA GLN A 52 -5.36 7.16 -24.77
C GLN A 52 -5.49 8.60 -24.27
N GLN A 53 -4.51 9.47 -24.57
CA GLN A 53 -4.55 10.88 -24.20
C GLN A 53 -5.74 11.62 -24.84
N GLN A 54 -6.06 11.33 -26.10
CA GLN A 54 -7.24 11.89 -26.76
C GLN A 54 -8.54 11.38 -26.12
N ALA A 55 -8.63 10.10 -25.79
CA ALA A 55 -9.81 9.54 -25.11
C ALA A 55 -10.06 10.22 -23.75
N GLU A 56 -9.00 10.48 -22.99
CA GLU A 56 -9.06 11.18 -21.71
C GLU A 56 -9.44 12.65 -21.86
N ALA A 57 -8.88 13.34 -22.86
CA ALA A 57 -9.24 14.73 -23.16
C ALA A 57 -10.73 14.83 -23.55
N TYR A 58 -11.24 13.91 -24.38
CA TYR A 58 -12.65 13.91 -24.77
C TYR A 58 -13.59 13.64 -23.61
N LEU A 59 -13.20 12.72 -22.70
CA LEU A 59 -13.93 12.47 -21.47
C LEU A 59 -13.99 13.73 -20.59
N ALA A 60 -12.84 14.39 -20.37
CA ALA A 60 -12.78 15.59 -19.55
C ALA A 60 -13.67 16.72 -20.11
N ILE A 61 -13.57 16.99 -21.42
CA ILE A 61 -14.40 17.99 -22.11
C ILE A 61 -15.90 17.65 -21.96
N LYS A 62 -16.25 16.36 -22.10
CA LYS A 62 -17.63 15.92 -21.97
C LYS A 62 -18.16 16.10 -20.55
N CYS A 63 -17.37 15.75 -19.54
CA CYS A 63 -17.73 15.94 -18.14
C CYS A 63 -17.89 17.43 -17.80
N ASP A 64 -16.99 18.30 -18.25
CA ASP A 64 -17.11 19.76 -18.06
C ASP A 64 -18.36 20.33 -18.73
N SER A 65 -18.70 19.85 -19.94
CA SER A 65 -19.94 20.21 -20.61
C SER A 65 -21.17 19.78 -19.79
N LEU A 66 -21.18 18.56 -19.24
CA LEU A 66 -22.27 18.09 -18.39
C LEU A 66 -22.38 18.89 -17.09
N TYR A 67 -21.25 19.25 -16.47
CA TYR A 67 -21.22 20.11 -15.30
C TYR A 67 -21.93 21.44 -15.58
N GLY A 68 -21.59 22.12 -16.68
CA GLY A 68 -22.26 23.37 -17.08
C GLY A 68 -23.77 23.22 -17.27
N GLU A 69 -24.24 22.08 -17.78
CA GLU A 69 -25.66 21.79 -17.92
C GLU A 69 -26.34 21.48 -16.57
N ILE A 70 -25.68 20.73 -15.68
CA ILE A 70 -26.20 20.43 -14.33
C ILE A 70 -26.36 21.71 -13.51
N GLN A 71 -25.39 22.63 -13.60
CA GLN A 71 -25.45 23.91 -12.89
C GLN A 71 -26.67 24.76 -13.25
N LYS A 72 -27.15 24.68 -14.50
CA LYS A 72 -28.36 25.39 -14.93
C LYS A 72 -29.64 24.81 -14.30
N LEU A 73 -29.59 23.55 -13.86
CA LEU A 73 -30.75 22.81 -13.34
C LEU A 73 -30.82 22.77 -11.82
N VAL A 74 -29.67 22.83 -11.14
CA VAL A 74 -29.57 22.80 -9.68
C VAL A 74 -29.74 24.21 -9.10
N LYS A 75 -30.61 24.35 -8.10
CA LYS A 75 -31.00 25.62 -7.47
C LYS A 75 -30.42 25.83 -6.07
N VAL A 76 -29.68 24.84 -5.56
CA VAL A 76 -29.10 24.82 -4.22
C VAL A 76 -27.57 24.73 -4.29
N PRO A 77 -26.83 25.20 -3.28
CA PRO A 77 -25.37 25.09 -3.28
C PRO A 77 -24.93 23.62 -3.21
N LEU A 78 -23.93 23.26 -4.00
CA LEU A 78 -23.30 21.93 -3.97
C LEU A 78 -21.84 22.06 -3.61
N ASN A 79 -21.32 21.09 -2.86
CA ASN A 79 -19.88 20.90 -2.71
C ASN A 79 -19.30 20.12 -3.91
N GLN A 80 -17.96 20.04 -4.02
CA GLN A 80 -17.31 19.41 -5.15
C GLN A 80 -17.67 17.92 -5.30
N ASN A 81 -17.78 17.16 -4.22
CA ASN A 81 -18.13 15.74 -4.30
C ASN A 81 -19.56 15.52 -4.81
N GLN A 82 -20.50 16.39 -4.42
CA GLN A 82 -21.87 16.37 -4.93
C GLN A 82 -21.91 16.70 -6.42
N ILE A 83 -21.12 17.69 -6.86
CA ILE A 83 -20.95 18.02 -8.27
C ILE A 83 -20.42 16.80 -9.05
N ASP A 84 -19.33 16.21 -8.59
CA ASP A 84 -18.65 15.09 -9.25
C ASP A 84 -19.56 13.85 -9.36
N ALA A 85 -20.31 13.55 -8.29
CA ALA A 85 -21.28 12.47 -8.26
C ALA A 85 -22.43 12.67 -9.25
N LEU A 86 -22.96 13.90 -9.32
CA LEU A 86 -24.01 14.24 -10.28
C LEU A 86 -23.49 14.17 -11.72
N VAL A 87 -22.28 14.63 -11.99
CA VAL A 87 -21.69 14.55 -13.34
C VAL A 87 -21.54 13.09 -13.78
N SER A 88 -21.01 12.20 -12.93
CA SER A 88 -20.93 10.76 -13.23
C SER A 88 -22.32 10.13 -13.44
N PHE A 89 -23.28 10.50 -12.59
CA PHE A 89 -24.65 10.01 -12.66
C PHE A 89 -25.31 10.40 -13.98
N VAL A 90 -25.22 11.68 -14.35
CA VAL A 90 -25.78 12.25 -15.58
C VAL A 90 -25.06 11.72 -16.83
N TYR A 91 -23.76 11.46 -16.74
CA TYR A 91 -23.01 10.80 -17.81
C TYR A 91 -23.65 9.46 -18.19
N ASN A 92 -24.08 8.69 -17.18
CA ASN A 92 -24.72 7.39 -17.39
C ASN A 92 -26.15 7.47 -17.94
N ILE A 93 -27.01 8.27 -17.30
CA ILE A 93 -28.45 8.24 -17.55
C ILE A 93 -28.89 9.26 -18.60
N GLY A 94 -28.00 10.20 -18.93
CA GLY A 94 -28.28 11.34 -19.79
C GLY A 94 -28.98 12.49 -19.09
N LEU A 95 -28.72 13.71 -19.57
CA LEU A 95 -29.25 14.96 -19.02
C LEU A 95 -30.79 14.99 -18.98
N GLY A 96 -31.45 14.49 -20.02
CA GLY A 96 -32.91 14.47 -20.09
C GLY A 96 -33.57 13.59 -19.02
N ALA A 97 -32.93 12.49 -18.62
CA ALA A 97 -33.43 11.65 -17.55
C ALA A 97 -33.23 12.32 -16.18
N PHE A 98 -32.07 12.95 -15.97
CA PHE A 98 -31.78 13.73 -14.76
C PHE A 98 -32.75 14.88 -14.53
N GLN A 99 -33.09 15.64 -15.59
CA GLN A 99 -34.05 16.75 -15.53
C GLN A 99 -35.42 16.34 -14.98
N ARG A 100 -35.87 15.11 -15.23
CA ARG A 100 -37.16 14.58 -14.78
C ARG A 100 -37.04 13.71 -13.52
N SER A 101 -35.86 13.61 -12.92
CA SER A 101 -35.62 12.71 -11.79
C SER A 101 -36.20 13.22 -10.48
N THR A 102 -36.70 12.30 -9.65
CA THR A 102 -37.05 12.58 -8.25
C THR A 102 -35.83 13.07 -7.46
N LEU A 103 -34.63 12.58 -7.80
CA LEU A 103 -33.36 13.03 -7.24
C LEU A 103 -33.19 14.55 -7.37
N LEU A 104 -33.30 15.11 -8.59
CA LEU A 104 -33.17 16.55 -8.82
C LEU A 104 -34.29 17.33 -8.10
N LYS A 105 -35.49 16.76 -8.01
CA LYS A 105 -36.62 17.37 -7.27
C LYS A 105 -36.28 17.53 -5.79
N PHE A 106 -35.81 16.48 -5.11
CA PHE A 106 -35.40 16.56 -3.70
C PHE A 106 -34.19 17.48 -3.50
N LEU A 107 -33.21 17.40 -4.40
CA LEU A 107 -32.03 18.25 -4.33
C LEU A 107 -32.41 19.74 -4.38
N ASN A 108 -33.28 20.14 -5.32
CA ASN A 108 -33.73 21.52 -5.45
C ASN A 108 -34.66 21.99 -4.32
N GLN A 109 -35.11 21.08 -3.46
CA GLN A 109 -35.81 21.41 -2.20
C GLN A 109 -34.84 21.58 -1.02
N GLY A 110 -33.53 21.38 -1.24
CA GLY A 110 -32.51 21.38 -0.20
C GLY A 110 -32.43 20.07 0.60
N ASP A 111 -33.16 19.03 0.20
CA ASP A 111 -33.12 17.73 0.86
C ASP A 111 -32.06 16.83 0.21
N TYR A 112 -30.80 17.07 0.59
CA TYR A 112 -29.65 16.30 0.11
C TYR A 112 -29.72 14.82 0.53
N ALA A 113 -30.33 14.52 1.67
CA ALA A 113 -30.44 13.15 2.17
C ALA A 113 -31.45 12.35 1.34
N ALA A 114 -32.62 12.93 1.04
CA ALA A 114 -33.60 12.33 0.15
C ALA A 114 -33.05 12.22 -1.27
N ALA A 115 -32.38 13.25 -1.80
CA ALA A 115 -31.71 13.18 -3.10
C ALA A 115 -30.70 12.02 -3.17
N ALA A 116 -29.89 11.84 -2.13
CA ALA A 116 -28.94 10.73 -2.06
C ALA A 116 -29.64 9.35 -2.06
N ASN A 117 -30.84 9.24 -1.49
CA ASN A 117 -31.59 7.98 -1.47
C ASN A 117 -32.24 7.63 -2.81
N GLU A 118 -32.25 8.54 -3.77
CA GLU A 118 -32.80 8.28 -5.12
C GLU A 118 -31.78 7.63 -6.06
N PHE A 119 -30.47 7.67 -5.78
CA PHE A 119 -29.46 7.03 -6.64
C PHE A 119 -29.74 5.54 -6.91
N PRO A 120 -30.06 4.69 -5.91
CA PRO A 120 -30.27 3.25 -6.11
C PRO A 120 -31.45 2.90 -7.02
N GLU A 121 -32.42 3.81 -7.21
CA GLU A 121 -33.58 3.59 -8.09
C GLU A 121 -33.19 3.54 -9.58
N TRP A 122 -32.01 4.05 -9.94
CA TRP A 122 -31.50 4.12 -11.30
C TRP A 122 -30.56 2.94 -11.61
N ASN A 123 -30.98 1.72 -11.26
CA ASN A 123 -30.21 0.49 -11.41
C ASN A 123 -30.73 -0.48 -12.49
N LYS A 124 -31.76 -0.08 -13.26
CA LYS A 124 -32.44 -0.94 -14.24
C LYS A 124 -32.13 -0.54 -15.68
N ALA A 125 -31.96 -1.53 -16.55
CA ALA A 125 -31.94 -1.36 -18.00
C ALA A 125 -32.93 -2.32 -18.67
N THR A 126 -33.36 -1.98 -19.88
CA THR A 126 -34.22 -2.89 -20.67
C THR A 126 -33.34 -3.91 -21.37
N VAL A 127 -33.46 -5.18 -20.97
CA VAL A 127 -32.79 -6.32 -21.61
C VAL A 127 -33.89 -7.22 -22.17
N ASN A 128 -33.88 -7.43 -23.50
CA ASN A 128 -34.91 -8.20 -24.22
C ASN A 128 -36.34 -7.72 -23.97
N GLY A 129 -36.56 -6.40 -23.92
CA GLY A 129 -37.88 -5.80 -23.72
C GLY A 129 -38.37 -5.76 -22.25
N VAL A 130 -37.60 -6.31 -21.31
CA VAL A 130 -37.95 -6.35 -19.88
C VAL A 130 -36.97 -5.50 -19.08
N LYS A 131 -37.48 -4.69 -18.14
CA LYS A 131 -36.62 -3.95 -17.20
C LYS A 131 -36.00 -4.93 -16.20
N GLN A 132 -34.68 -5.00 -16.19
CA GLN A 132 -33.91 -5.85 -15.28
C GLN A 132 -32.93 -5.00 -14.49
N VAL A 133 -32.74 -5.34 -13.22
CA VAL A 133 -31.68 -4.76 -12.39
C VAL A 133 -30.34 -5.24 -12.93
N LEU A 134 -29.42 -4.31 -13.19
CA LEU A 134 -28.07 -4.63 -13.59
C LEU A 134 -27.12 -4.41 -12.42
N ASN A 135 -26.41 -5.45 -12.00
CA ASN A 135 -25.44 -5.36 -10.90
C ASN A 135 -24.36 -4.30 -11.14
N GLY A 136 -23.97 -4.08 -12.41
CA GLY A 136 -23.06 -2.99 -12.78
C GLY A 136 -23.62 -1.60 -12.45
N LEU A 137 -24.92 -1.38 -12.65
CA LEU A 137 -25.58 -0.13 -12.30
C LEU A 137 -25.81 -0.02 -10.80
N VAL A 138 -26.17 -1.10 -10.09
CA VAL A 138 -26.26 -1.11 -8.62
C VAL A 138 -24.95 -0.60 -8.02
N ARG A 139 -23.82 -1.21 -8.41
CA ARG A 139 -22.49 -0.79 -7.96
C ARG A 139 -22.17 0.66 -8.30
N ARG A 140 -22.50 1.11 -9.52
CA ARG A 140 -22.27 2.50 -9.94
C ARG A 140 -23.07 3.50 -9.10
N ARG A 141 -24.35 3.22 -8.86
CA ARG A 141 -25.23 4.08 -8.06
C ARG A 141 -24.78 4.16 -6.60
N ASP A 142 -24.26 3.08 -6.03
CA ASP A 142 -23.72 3.08 -4.67
C ASP A 142 -22.48 3.97 -4.54
N GLU A 143 -21.54 3.91 -5.49
CA GLU A 143 -20.33 4.75 -5.50
C GLU A 143 -20.66 6.24 -5.70
N GLU A 144 -21.56 6.56 -6.64
CA GLU A 144 -22.01 7.93 -6.87
C GLU A 144 -22.76 8.49 -5.65
N ARG A 145 -23.65 7.69 -5.04
CA ARG A 145 -24.34 8.06 -3.80
C ARG A 145 -23.38 8.29 -2.65
N PHE A 146 -22.38 7.43 -2.52
CA PHE A 146 -21.36 7.54 -1.47
C PHE A 146 -20.58 8.85 -1.63
N LEU A 147 -20.13 9.16 -2.85
CA LEU A 147 -19.45 10.41 -3.15
C LEU A 147 -20.36 11.61 -2.87
N PHE A 148 -21.63 11.57 -3.29
CA PHE A 148 -22.61 12.64 -3.05
C PHE A 148 -22.85 12.93 -1.56
N LYS A 149 -22.82 11.91 -0.71
CA LYS A 149 -23.01 12.04 0.75
C LYS A 149 -21.76 12.49 1.49
N SER A 150 -20.60 12.48 0.85
CA SER A 150 -19.34 12.85 1.50
C SER A 150 -19.19 14.37 1.56
N SER A 151 -18.93 14.92 2.75
CA SER A 151 -18.56 16.33 2.91
C SER A 151 -17.12 16.55 2.45
N GLU A 152 -16.84 17.72 1.86
CA GLU A 152 -15.45 18.16 1.72
C GLU A 152 -14.86 18.41 3.10
N GLY A 153 -14.08 17.45 3.59
CA GLY A 153 -13.25 17.55 4.77
C GLY A 153 -11.88 17.02 4.42
N MET A 154 -11.05 17.87 3.82
CA MET A 154 -9.61 17.67 3.84
C MET A 154 -9.17 17.81 5.30
N ALA A 155 -8.61 16.75 5.88
CA ALA A 155 -7.31 17.00 6.50
C ALA A 155 -6.40 17.33 5.32
N GLU A 156 -5.79 18.51 5.33
CA GLU A 156 -4.78 18.81 4.32
C GLU A 156 -3.69 17.72 4.34
N PRO A 157 -3.13 17.33 3.18
CA PRO A 157 -1.85 16.66 3.17
C PRO A 157 -0.89 17.52 4.00
N ILE A 158 -0.23 16.95 5.01
CA ILE A 158 0.78 17.67 5.77
C ILE A 158 1.79 18.22 4.76
N ALA A 159 1.92 19.55 4.68
CA ALA A 159 2.91 20.18 3.84
C ALA A 159 4.30 19.64 4.19
N VAL A 160 5.00 19.13 3.19
CA VAL A 160 6.32 18.50 3.32
C VAL A 160 7.35 19.61 3.46
N ALA A 161 7.84 19.83 4.68
CA ALA A 161 9.13 20.47 4.86
C ALA A 161 10.22 19.50 4.37
N PRO A 162 11.34 19.99 3.78
CA PRO A 162 12.50 19.15 3.47
C PRO A 162 12.91 18.36 4.71
N SER A 163 13.40 17.14 4.52
CA SER A 163 13.80 16.32 5.65
C SER A 163 14.95 17.02 6.39
N VAL A 164 15.01 16.92 7.72
CA VAL A 164 15.98 17.67 8.53
C VAL A 164 17.42 17.32 8.14
N GLU A 165 17.62 16.11 7.61
CA GLU A 165 18.86 15.56 7.06
C GLU A 165 19.27 16.24 5.74
N GLU A 166 18.32 16.67 4.91
CA GLU A 166 18.59 17.48 3.71
C GLU A 166 19.03 18.90 4.09
N THR A 167 18.72 19.34 5.30
CA THR A 167 19.19 20.63 5.85
C THR A 167 20.56 20.54 6.50
N VAL A 168 21.08 19.33 6.74
CA VAL A 168 22.42 19.13 7.29
C VAL A 168 23.47 19.56 6.27
N THR A 169 24.33 20.46 6.71
CA THR A 169 25.36 21.09 5.88
C THR A 169 26.74 20.48 6.09
N TRP A 170 27.01 19.97 7.30
CA TRP A 170 28.29 19.33 7.65
C TRP A 170 28.16 18.42 8.87
N LEU A 171 29.14 17.53 9.05
CA LEU A 171 29.20 16.53 10.13
C LEU A 171 30.47 16.68 10.96
N GLU A 172 30.42 16.32 12.23
CA GLU A 172 31.57 16.29 13.13
C GLU A 172 31.62 14.99 13.93
N LEU A 173 32.76 14.31 13.89
CA LEU A 173 33.00 13.03 14.54
C LEU A 173 33.64 13.25 15.90
N TYR A 174 33.02 12.71 16.93
CA TYR A 174 33.50 12.78 18.31
C TYR A 174 33.83 11.39 18.86
N ARG A 175 34.63 11.37 19.92
CA ARG A 175 34.81 10.19 20.76
C ARG A 175 34.62 10.59 22.21
N ASP A 176 33.72 9.92 22.91
CA ASP A 176 33.45 10.25 24.31
C ASP A 176 34.46 9.60 25.27
N ALA A 177 34.34 9.93 26.57
CA ALA A 177 35.23 9.46 27.62
C ALA A 177 35.21 7.93 27.81
N ASN A 178 34.15 7.24 27.36
CA ASN A 178 34.03 5.78 27.39
C ASN A 178 34.60 5.13 26.11
N GLY A 179 35.13 5.93 25.19
CA GLY A 179 35.66 5.47 23.92
C GLY A 179 34.61 5.27 22.83
N GLN A 180 33.37 5.69 23.07
CA GLN A 180 32.22 5.59 22.18
C GLN A 180 32.33 6.61 21.04
N ASN A 181 32.17 6.16 19.79
CA ASN A 181 32.20 7.06 18.63
C ASN A 181 30.84 7.71 18.44
N LEU A 182 30.82 9.01 18.14
CA LEU A 182 29.62 9.80 17.91
C LEU A 182 29.73 10.59 16.61
N VAL A 183 28.60 10.86 15.95
CA VAL A 183 28.51 11.75 14.78
C VAL A 183 27.52 12.87 15.09
N ALA A 184 28.01 14.09 15.21
CA ALA A 184 27.19 15.28 15.34
C ALA A 184 26.86 15.81 13.93
N ALA A 185 25.57 15.96 13.63
CA ALA A 185 25.09 16.51 12.36
C ALA A 185 24.64 17.96 12.53
N TRP A 186 25.12 18.86 11.66
CA TRP A 186 24.95 20.30 11.82
C TRP A 186 24.30 20.97 10.62
N ASN A 187 23.36 21.88 10.88
CA ASN A 187 22.88 22.87 9.93
C ASN A 187 23.38 24.25 10.36
N GLY A 188 24.45 24.73 9.70
CA GLY A 188 25.19 25.90 10.17
C GLY A 188 25.76 25.66 11.57
N GLU A 189 25.32 26.44 12.56
CA GLU A 189 25.72 26.33 13.96
C GLU A 189 24.71 25.54 14.82
N THR A 190 23.62 25.06 14.22
CA THR A 190 22.57 24.34 14.95
C THR A 190 22.83 22.85 14.90
N LEU A 191 22.94 22.21 16.08
CA LEU A 191 23.00 20.76 16.18
C LEU A 191 21.65 20.19 15.77
N VAL A 192 21.65 19.41 14.70
CA VAL A 192 20.46 18.71 14.19
C VAL A 192 20.30 17.39 14.92
N GLU A 193 21.38 16.58 14.99
CA GLU A 193 21.37 15.27 15.65
C GLU A 193 22.75 14.88 16.20
N LEU A 194 22.75 13.95 17.16
CA LEU A 194 23.95 13.31 17.69
C LEU A 194 23.77 11.79 17.63
N LEU A 195 24.41 11.15 16.65
CA LEU A 195 24.40 9.70 16.47
C LEU A 195 25.45 9.05 17.37
N GLU A 196 25.12 7.90 17.93
CA GLU A 196 26.03 7.02 18.65
C GLU A 196 26.31 5.77 17.81
N LEU A 197 27.59 5.57 17.45
CA LEU A 197 28.02 4.44 16.64
C LEU A 197 28.44 3.29 17.54
N ASN A 198 27.53 2.37 17.83
CA ASN A 198 27.73 1.30 18.82
C ASN A 198 28.98 0.41 18.56
N ARG A 199 29.59 0.49 17.37
CA ARG A 199 30.88 -0.15 17.07
C ARG A 199 31.83 0.80 16.36
N ALA A 200 33.12 0.61 16.59
CA ALA A 200 34.19 1.34 15.93
C ALA A 200 34.54 0.75 14.54
N LEU A 201 33.52 0.49 13.72
CA LEU A 201 33.65 -0.08 12.38
C LEU A 201 33.53 1.01 11.30
N LYS A 202 34.21 0.81 10.17
CA LYS A 202 34.20 1.78 9.06
C LYS A 202 32.85 1.80 8.36
N GLU A 203 32.13 0.68 8.39
CA GLU A 203 30.83 0.47 7.78
C GLU A 203 29.75 1.29 8.51
N ASP A 204 29.80 1.33 9.84
CA ASP A 204 28.86 2.11 10.66
C ASP A 204 29.03 3.63 10.42
N LEU A 205 30.27 4.06 10.22
CA LEU A 205 30.55 5.44 9.81
C LEU A 205 30.03 5.71 8.39
N ALA A 206 30.27 4.82 7.43
CA ALA A 206 29.76 4.98 6.06
C ALA A 206 28.23 5.06 6.00
N VAL A 207 27.56 4.28 6.84
CA VAL A 207 26.10 4.33 7.05
C VAL A 207 25.66 5.70 7.58
N ALA A 208 26.29 6.18 8.66
CA ALA A 208 25.98 7.49 9.23
C ALA A 208 26.21 8.64 8.21
N LEU A 209 27.21 8.53 7.35
CA LEU A 209 27.47 9.51 6.29
C LEU A 209 26.40 9.50 5.18
N GLN A 210 25.89 8.32 4.80
CA GLN A 210 24.83 8.21 3.79
C GLN A 210 23.49 8.81 4.24
N GLN A 211 23.26 8.92 5.54
CA GLN A 211 22.06 9.54 6.11
C GLN A 211 21.96 11.04 5.80
N TYR A 212 23.08 11.72 5.48
CA TYR A 212 23.13 13.17 5.28
C TYR A 212 23.65 13.53 3.88
N PRO A 213 22.85 13.33 2.81
CA PRO A 213 23.30 13.50 1.43
C PRO A 213 23.68 14.95 1.07
N SER A 214 23.16 15.93 1.82
CA SER A 214 23.47 17.36 1.67
C SER A 214 24.74 17.80 2.42
N ALA A 215 25.29 16.97 3.30
CA ALA A 215 26.47 17.31 4.08
C ALA A 215 27.70 17.39 3.17
N LYS A 216 28.28 18.58 3.07
CA LYS A 216 29.42 18.82 2.17
C LYS A 216 30.77 18.52 2.80
N ASN A 217 30.83 18.50 4.14
CA ASN A 217 32.08 18.35 4.89
C ASN A 217 31.89 17.42 6.09
N VAL A 218 32.96 16.68 6.42
CA VAL A 218 33.05 15.84 7.62
C VAL A 218 34.33 16.21 8.35
N HIS A 219 34.22 16.56 9.62
CA HIS A 219 35.34 16.94 10.48
C HIS A 219 35.52 15.93 11.61
N VAL A 220 36.76 15.73 12.08
CA VAL A 220 37.03 14.99 13.32
C VAL A 220 37.27 16.03 14.42
N ALA A 221 36.46 15.98 15.47
CA ALA A 221 36.60 16.86 16.61
C ALA A 221 37.95 16.60 17.33
N PRO A 222 38.67 17.64 17.77
CA PRO A 222 39.78 17.51 18.69
C PRO A 222 39.37 16.75 19.97
N ALA A 223 40.28 15.98 20.55
CA ALA A 223 39.99 15.11 21.70
C ALA A 223 39.53 15.88 22.96
N ASP A 224 39.89 17.15 23.07
CA ASP A 224 39.54 18.07 24.16
C ASP A 224 38.26 18.88 23.88
N LYS A 225 37.69 18.79 22.67
CA LYS A 225 36.47 19.51 22.32
C LYS A 225 35.27 18.87 23.04
N PRO A 226 34.47 19.64 23.80
CA PRO A 226 33.29 19.10 24.45
C PRO A 226 32.26 18.63 23.41
N ILE A 227 31.66 17.47 23.69
CA ILE A 227 30.57 16.91 22.88
C ILE A 227 29.34 17.80 23.07
N PRO A 228 28.64 18.20 21.99
CA PRO A 228 27.46 19.04 22.11
C PRO A 228 26.33 18.33 22.86
N ALA A 229 25.52 19.08 23.61
CA ALA A 229 24.41 18.53 24.37
C ALA A 229 23.24 18.16 23.43
N GLY A 230 22.83 16.89 23.43
CA GLY A 230 21.74 16.38 22.60
C GLY A 230 21.36 14.93 22.94
N GLU A 231 20.18 14.49 22.51
CA GLU A 231 19.75 13.08 22.59
C GLU A 231 20.66 12.22 21.71
N ARG A 232 21.22 11.15 22.28
CA ARG A 232 22.09 10.21 21.55
C ARG A 232 21.26 9.14 20.87
N ILE A 233 21.43 8.99 19.56
CA ILE A 233 20.67 8.04 18.74
C ILE A 233 21.58 6.89 18.34
N SER A 234 21.38 5.70 18.89
CA SER A 234 22.20 4.51 18.59
C SER A 234 21.90 3.91 17.21
N LEU A 235 22.94 3.59 16.45
CA LEU A 235 22.89 2.83 15.19
C LEU A 235 23.42 1.41 15.39
N GLU A 236 22.61 0.38 15.08
CA GLU A 236 22.99 -1.04 15.19
C GLU A 236 22.80 -1.81 13.88
N ALA A 237 23.87 -2.36 13.32
CA ALA A 237 23.81 -3.30 12.20
C ALA A 237 24.43 -4.66 12.59
N SER A 238 23.66 -5.66 13.00
CA SER A 238 24.26 -6.95 13.41
C SER A 238 24.99 -7.65 12.25
N ALA A 239 26.18 -8.18 12.53
CA ALA A 239 26.93 -9.13 11.72
C ALA A 239 27.30 -10.34 12.59
N ALA A 240 26.39 -11.32 12.72
CA ALA A 240 26.65 -12.77 12.95
C ALA A 240 25.32 -13.53 13.15
N ASP A 241 25.25 -14.74 12.58
CA ASP A 241 24.31 -15.88 12.73
C ASP A 241 22.84 -15.65 12.30
N ILE A 242 22.25 -16.39 11.34
CA ILE A 242 22.04 -17.85 11.31
C ILE A 242 22.16 -18.38 9.87
N ALA A 243 23.07 -19.33 9.63
CA ALA A 243 22.89 -20.32 8.58
C ALA A 243 21.95 -21.43 9.12
N PRO A 244 20.87 -21.83 8.44
CA PRO A 244 20.10 -23.00 8.84
C PRO A 244 20.97 -24.27 8.73
N PRO A 245 20.73 -25.30 9.55
CA PRO A 245 21.54 -26.50 9.58
C PRO A 245 21.55 -27.19 8.21
N LEU A 246 22.76 -27.53 7.76
CA LEU A 246 23.01 -28.39 6.60
C LEU A 246 22.30 -29.74 6.78
N ASN A 247 21.42 -30.08 5.83
CA ASN A 247 20.67 -31.33 5.67
C ASN A 247 19.67 -31.66 6.79
N ALA A 248 18.39 -31.32 6.58
CA ALA A 248 17.29 -31.73 7.46
C ALA A 248 17.10 -33.27 7.44
N PRO A 249 17.07 -33.95 8.61
CA PRO A 249 16.67 -35.36 8.68
C PRO A 249 15.17 -35.53 8.34
N PRO A 250 14.71 -36.73 7.94
CA PRO A 250 13.28 -36.98 7.79
C PRO A 250 12.58 -36.85 9.16
N LEU A 251 11.50 -36.07 9.21
CA LEU A 251 10.55 -36.02 10.32
C LEU A 251 9.95 -37.41 10.59
N ASN A 252 9.31 -37.59 11.75
CA ASN A 252 8.45 -38.74 12.03
C ASN A 252 7.47 -38.98 10.87
N ALA A 253 7.13 -40.25 10.62
CA ALA A 253 6.28 -40.65 9.50
C ALA A 253 5.07 -39.71 9.34
N PRO A 254 4.80 -39.19 8.13
CA PRO A 254 3.78 -38.19 7.92
C PRO A 254 2.41 -38.72 8.35
N PRO A 255 1.55 -37.88 8.94
CA PRO A 255 0.18 -38.26 9.27
C PRO A 255 -0.59 -38.66 8.00
N ASP A 256 -1.41 -39.71 8.09
CA ASP A 256 -2.29 -40.11 6.99
C ASP A 256 -3.43 -39.08 6.87
N LEU A 257 -3.48 -38.40 5.73
CA LEU A 257 -4.52 -37.41 5.45
C LEU A 257 -5.88 -38.05 5.17
N ASN A 258 -5.99 -39.37 4.94
CA ASN A 258 -7.23 -40.05 4.52
C ASN A 258 -7.94 -39.34 3.34
N GLY A 259 -7.18 -38.71 2.44
CA GLY A 259 -7.71 -37.92 1.33
C GLY A 259 -8.19 -36.51 1.67
N GLN A 260 -7.99 -36.03 2.90
CA GLN A 260 -8.25 -34.63 3.28
C GLN A 260 -7.20 -33.70 2.68
N MET A 261 -7.66 -32.53 2.25
CA MET A 261 -6.83 -31.45 1.73
C MET A 261 -6.70 -30.38 2.81
N LEU A 262 -5.47 -29.98 3.15
CA LEU A 262 -5.25 -28.87 4.06
C LEU A 262 -5.23 -27.56 3.27
N CYS A 263 -5.92 -26.56 3.78
CA CYS A 263 -5.91 -25.20 3.26
C CYS A 263 -6.15 -24.21 4.39
N GLN A 264 -6.14 -22.92 4.08
CA GLN A 264 -6.44 -21.89 5.05
C GLN A 264 -7.76 -22.16 5.81
N GLY A 265 -7.70 -22.09 7.15
CA GLY A 265 -8.79 -22.44 8.05
C GLY A 265 -8.80 -23.90 8.53
N SER A 266 -7.90 -24.75 8.03
CA SER A 266 -7.67 -26.08 8.61
C SER A 266 -6.97 -25.98 9.97
N GLU A 267 -7.20 -26.93 10.86
CA GLU A 267 -6.58 -26.95 12.19
C GLU A 267 -6.23 -28.38 12.64
N GLY A 268 -5.34 -28.50 13.62
CA GLY A 268 -5.00 -29.76 14.29
C GLY A 268 -3.57 -30.25 14.02
N SER A 269 -3.25 -31.43 14.55
CA SER A 269 -1.89 -31.99 14.56
C SER A 269 -1.28 -32.18 13.17
N THR A 270 -2.11 -32.41 12.15
CA THR A 270 -1.68 -32.52 10.76
C THR A 270 -1.14 -31.18 10.22
N VAL A 271 -1.74 -30.06 10.64
CA VAL A 271 -1.25 -28.72 10.31
C VAL A 271 0.04 -28.42 11.06
N THR A 272 0.15 -28.84 12.33
CA THR A 272 1.40 -28.73 13.09
C THR A 272 2.56 -29.44 12.38
N TRP A 273 2.32 -30.68 11.90
CA TRP A 273 3.33 -31.41 11.13
C TRP A 273 3.71 -30.69 9.83
N LEU A 274 2.73 -30.13 9.10
CA LEU A 274 2.98 -29.34 7.89
C LEU A 274 3.86 -28.12 8.18
N GLN A 275 3.52 -27.38 9.24
CA GLN A 275 4.27 -26.20 9.69
C GLN A 275 5.70 -26.58 10.08
N GLU A 276 5.89 -27.69 10.82
CA GLU A 276 7.22 -28.24 11.15
C GLU A 276 8.02 -28.56 9.89
N ARG A 277 7.40 -29.25 8.92
CA ARG A 277 8.09 -29.62 7.68
C ARG A 277 8.49 -28.42 6.86
N LEU A 278 7.60 -27.45 6.70
CA LEU A 278 7.92 -26.22 5.97
C LEU A 278 8.98 -25.39 6.71
N PHE A 279 9.05 -25.49 8.04
CA PHE A 279 10.08 -24.87 8.86
C PHE A 279 11.46 -25.47 8.58
N ASP A 280 11.57 -26.80 8.60
CA ASP A 280 12.81 -27.50 8.28
C ASP A 280 13.33 -27.19 6.86
N LEU A 281 12.41 -26.95 5.93
CA LEU A 281 12.72 -26.61 4.54
C LEU A 281 12.99 -25.12 4.31
N GLY A 282 12.85 -24.28 5.35
CA GLY A 282 13.09 -22.84 5.29
C GLY A 282 11.94 -22.01 4.70
N TYR A 283 10.77 -22.62 4.44
CA TYR A 283 9.59 -21.95 3.87
C TYR A 283 8.64 -21.40 4.93
N TYR A 284 8.67 -21.91 6.17
CA TYR A 284 7.84 -21.46 7.28
C TYR A 284 8.69 -21.06 8.48
N GLN A 285 8.38 -19.93 9.12
CA GLN A 285 9.08 -19.48 10.33
C GLN A 285 8.08 -18.98 11.39
N GLY A 286 6.80 -19.33 11.20
CA GLY A 286 5.70 -19.03 12.11
C GLY A 286 5.63 -19.99 13.28
N ASN A 287 4.62 -19.80 14.15
CA ASN A 287 4.37 -20.70 15.26
C ASN A 287 3.87 -22.06 14.75
N LEU A 288 4.29 -23.13 15.42
CA LEU A 288 3.80 -24.50 15.19
C LEU A 288 2.51 -24.73 15.99
N ASP A 289 1.54 -23.85 15.78
CA ASP A 289 0.29 -23.78 16.55
C ASP A 289 -0.78 -24.76 16.05
N GLY A 290 -0.56 -25.41 14.92
CA GLY A 290 -1.55 -26.29 14.30
C GLY A 290 -2.71 -25.53 13.66
N GLU A 291 -2.59 -24.23 13.42
CA GLU A 291 -3.57 -23.42 12.71
C GLU A 291 -3.09 -23.09 11.29
N PHE A 292 -3.89 -23.45 10.28
CA PHE A 292 -3.56 -23.14 8.90
C PHE A 292 -4.02 -21.71 8.61
N GLY A 293 -3.28 -20.76 9.18
CA GLY A 293 -3.48 -19.34 8.97
C GLY A 293 -2.82 -18.83 7.68
N VAL A 294 -2.82 -17.51 7.52
CA VAL A 294 -2.23 -16.83 6.36
C VAL A 294 -0.71 -17.05 6.23
N GLY A 295 0.01 -17.21 7.34
CA GLY A 295 1.43 -17.51 7.32
C GLY A 295 1.72 -18.91 6.80
N THR A 296 0.91 -19.90 7.19
CA THR A 296 0.99 -21.28 6.68
C THR A 296 0.62 -21.33 5.20
N ASP A 297 -0.41 -20.60 4.77
CA ASP A 297 -0.80 -20.48 3.35
C ASP A 297 0.33 -19.88 2.49
N ALA A 298 0.95 -18.78 2.95
CA ALA A 298 2.08 -18.18 2.25
C ALA A 298 3.26 -19.15 2.13
N ALA A 299 3.61 -19.86 3.21
CA ALA A 299 4.68 -20.86 3.19
C ALA A 299 4.39 -22.01 2.23
N VAL A 300 3.14 -22.50 2.19
CA VAL A 300 2.71 -23.55 1.25
C VAL A 300 2.80 -23.05 -0.19
N ARG A 301 2.34 -21.83 -0.48
CA ARG A 301 2.43 -21.25 -1.84
C ARG A 301 3.87 -21.07 -2.29
N ASN A 302 4.74 -20.57 -1.41
CA ASN A 302 6.17 -20.42 -1.72
C ASN A 302 6.83 -21.77 -2.00
N PHE A 303 6.51 -22.78 -1.19
CA PHE A 303 6.95 -24.15 -1.41
C PHE A 303 6.46 -24.72 -2.73
N GLN A 304 5.16 -24.58 -3.04
CA GLN A 304 4.58 -25.04 -4.30
C GLN A 304 5.18 -24.31 -5.50
N ALA A 305 5.37 -22.98 -5.41
CA ALA A 305 5.99 -22.21 -6.48
C ALA A 305 7.42 -22.70 -6.78
N ALA A 306 8.19 -23.00 -5.74
CA ALA A 306 9.56 -23.48 -5.87
C ALA A 306 9.66 -24.92 -6.41
N VAL A 307 8.73 -25.80 -6.03
CA VAL A 307 8.85 -27.24 -6.32
C VAL A 307 7.96 -27.69 -7.50
N LEU A 308 6.82 -27.04 -7.70
CA LEU A 308 5.80 -27.38 -8.70
C LEU A 308 5.64 -26.30 -9.78
N GLY A 309 6.14 -25.09 -9.54
CA GLY A 309 6.00 -23.92 -10.41
C GLY A 309 4.89 -22.97 -9.96
N SER A 310 5.05 -21.68 -10.25
CA SER A 310 4.17 -20.61 -9.73
C SER A 310 2.70 -20.74 -10.12
N SER A 311 2.38 -21.38 -11.26
CA SER A 311 1.00 -21.64 -11.68
C SER A 311 0.27 -22.67 -10.82
N GLU A 312 1.02 -23.50 -10.08
CA GLU A 312 0.51 -24.56 -9.22
C GLU A 312 0.52 -24.16 -7.73
N ALA A 313 0.89 -22.91 -7.41
CA ALA A 313 0.99 -22.36 -6.05
C ALA A 313 -0.37 -21.91 -5.49
N ASP A 314 -1.28 -22.86 -5.35
CA ASP A 314 -2.68 -22.63 -5.00
C ASP A 314 -2.98 -22.58 -3.50
N GLY A 315 -1.97 -22.81 -2.64
CA GLY A 315 -2.07 -22.80 -1.18
C GLY A 315 -2.79 -24.01 -0.59
N LYS A 316 -3.10 -25.02 -1.41
CA LYS A 316 -3.79 -26.24 -1.02
C LYS A 316 -2.83 -27.41 -0.96
N VAL A 317 -2.77 -28.06 0.20
CA VAL A 317 -1.95 -29.23 0.42
C VAL A 317 -2.75 -30.48 0.08
N GLY A 318 -2.76 -30.80 -1.21
CA GLY A 318 -3.29 -32.06 -1.74
C GLY A 318 -2.19 -33.13 -1.94
N PRO A 319 -2.51 -34.29 -2.56
CA PRO A 319 -1.59 -35.41 -2.70
C PRO A 319 -0.26 -35.09 -3.38
N ILE A 320 -0.25 -34.15 -4.34
CA ILE A 320 0.98 -33.74 -5.06
C ILE A 320 1.89 -32.93 -4.13
N THR A 321 1.36 -31.88 -3.49
CA THR A 321 2.09 -31.06 -2.50
C THR A 321 2.57 -31.93 -1.34
N TRP A 322 1.74 -32.87 -0.87
CA TRP A 322 2.08 -33.77 0.22
C TRP A 322 3.23 -34.71 -0.14
N LYS A 323 3.21 -35.29 -1.34
CA LYS A 323 4.29 -36.12 -1.84
C LYS A 323 5.60 -35.33 -1.97
N ALA A 324 5.53 -34.07 -2.40
CA ALA A 324 6.70 -33.20 -2.50
C ALA A 324 7.30 -32.88 -1.12
N LEU A 325 6.45 -32.64 -0.11
CA LEU A 325 6.89 -32.39 1.27
C LEU A 325 7.62 -33.59 1.89
N GLN A 326 7.29 -34.81 1.49
CA GLN A 326 7.96 -36.04 1.95
C GLN A 326 9.34 -36.28 1.30
N GLY A 327 9.66 -35.61 0.20
CA GLY A 327 10.96 -35.71 -0.47
C GLY A 327 12.04 -34.83 0.17
N ASN A 328 13.19 -34.71 -0.50
CA ASN A 328 14.23 -33.70 -0.22
C ASN A 328 14.15 -32.55 -1.25
N PRO A 329 13.14 -31.66 -1.14
CA PRO A 329 13.01 -30.52 -2.03
C PRO A 329 14.12 -29.49 -1.78
N PRO A 330 14.42 -28.62 -2.76
CA PRO A 330 15.40 -27.56 -2.59
C PRO A 330 14.98 -26.64 -1.43
N GLN A 331 15.93 -26.36 -0.56
CA GLN A 331 15.77 -25.37 0.50
C GLN A 331 15.56 -23.99 -0.13
N TYR A 332 14.65 -23.20 0.44
CA TYR A 332 14.42 -21.85 -0.05
C TYR A 332 15.67 -20.97 0.16
N ASP A 333 16.26 -20.46 -0.92
CA ASP A 333 17.32 -19.44 -0.88
C ASP A 333 16.72 -18.05 -1.17
N PRO A 334 16.61 -17.18 -0.15
CA PRO A 334 16.02 -15.84 -0.30
C PRO A 334 16.79 -14.93 -1.28
N LYS A 335 18.00 -15.31 -1.72
CA LYS A 335 18.78 -14.55 -2.72
C LYS A 335 18.33 -14.74 -4.17
N THR A 336 17.39 -15.65 -4.44
CA THR A 336 16.97 -16.01 -5.82
C THR A 336 15.67 -15.34 -6.28
N ALA A 337 15.03 -14.49 -5.47
CA ALA A 337 13.87 -13.71 -5.89
C ALA A 337 14.26 -12.73 -7.01
N GLN A 338 13.83 -13.03 -8.24
CA GLN A 338 14.10 -12.30 -9.47
C GLN A 338 13.12 -11.13 -9.69
N PRO A 339 13.48 -10.14 -10.54
CA PRO A 339 13.25 -8.72 -10.32
C PRO A 339 11.83 -8.23 -10.64
N GLY A 340 11.29 -7.40 -9.74
CA GLY A 340 10.17 -6.52 -10.03
C GLY A 340 10.50 -5.52 -11.14
N ASP A 341 9.46 -5.03 -11.82
CA ASP A 341 9.48 -4.07 -12.93
C ASP A 341 10.03 -2.66 -12.58
N GLY A 342 10.67 -2.50 -11.41
CA GLY A 342 11.10 -1.23 -10.85
C GLY A 342 10.01 -0.48 -10.07
N THR A 343 8.85 -1.09 -9.84
CA THR A 343 7.76 -0.53 -9.03
C THR A 343 7.71 -1.17 -7.65
N TYR A 344 7.80 -0.36 -6.60
CA TYR A 344 7.80 -0.82 -5.21
C TYR A 344 7.36 0.28 -4.25
N LEU A 345 7.08 -0.10 -3.01
CA LEU A 345 6.96 0.84 -1.90
C LEU A 345 8.27 0.89 -1.12
N ARG A 346 8.63 2.06 -0.59
CA ARG A 346 9.78 2.20 0.31
C ARG A 346 9.37 2.91 1.58
N LEU A 347 9.58 2.27 2.72
CA LEU A 347 9.34 2.85 4.03
C LEU A 347 10.65 3.31 4.64
N THR A 348 10.78 4.61 4.90
CA THR A 348 11.95 5.19 5.57
C THR A 348 11.55 5.87 6.86
N LYS A 349 12.49 5.93 7.81
CA LYS A 349 12.33 6.71 9.03
C LYS A 349 12.46 8.19 8.69
N THR A 350 11.69 9.04 9.36
CA THR A 350 11.96 10.49 9.42
C THR A 350 12.25 10.90 10.85
N ASN A 351 12.88 12.06 11.01
CA ASN A 351 13.17 12.63 12.33
C ASN A 351 11.99 13.39 12.95
N ALA A 352 10.89 13.55 12.21
CA ALA A 352 9.69 14.16 12.77
C ALA A 352 8.99 13.18 13.71
N LYS A 353 8.72 13.60 14.95
CA LYS A 353 7.76 12.92 15.83
C LYS A 353 6.40 13.63 15.74
N ASP A 354 5.32 12.89 15.95
CA ASP A 354 4.02 13.49 16.15
C ASP A 354 3.84 13.99 17.59
N GLU A 355 2.68 14.58 17.88
CA GLU A 355 2.30 15.11 19.20
C GLU A 355 2.32 14.06 20.32
N PHE A 356 2.40 12.78 19.98
CA PHE A 356 2.43 11.65 20.92
C PHE A 356 3.82 11.00 21.02
N GLY A 357 4.84 11.58 20.38
CA GLY A 357 6.22 11.09 20.41
C GLY A 357 6.51 9.91 19.49
N CYS A 358 5.57 9.54 18.60
CA CYS A 358 5.81 8.50 17.59
C CYS A 358 6.53 9.11 16.39
N TYR A 359 7.62 8.50 15.93
CA TYR A 359 8.25 8.88 14.66
C TYR A 359 7.24 8.77 13.52
N LYS A 360 7.22 9.81 12.68
CA LYS A 360 6.56 9.78 11.40
C LYS A 360 7.49 9.04 10.45
N LEU A 361 6.98 8.01 9.78
CA LEU A 361 7.69 7.28 8.75
C LEU A 361 7.18 7.73 7.40
N ARG A 362 8.04 7.65 6.39
CA ARG A 362 7.72 8.05 5.03
C ARG A 362 7.57 6.80 4.18
N LEU A 363 6.34 6.53 3.74
CA LEU A 363 6.04 5.46 2.79
C LEU A 363 5.97 6.07 1.39
N ALA A 364 7.03 5.86 0.61
CA ALA A 364 7.16 6.30 -0.77
C ALA A 364 6.60 5.25 -1.75
N TYR A 365 6.04 5.72 -2.84
CA TYR A 365 5.61 4.94 -3.98
C TYR A 365 6.56 5.21 -5.15
N ILE A 366 7.28 4.18 -5.56
CA ILE A 366 8.25 4.21 -6.64
C ILE A 366 7.67 3.44 -7.82
N LYS A 367 7.75 4.01 -9.01
CA LYS A 367 7.36 3.39 -10.29
C LYS A 367 8.48 3.57 -11.28
N ASN A 368 8.91 2.48 -11.91
CA ASN A 368 10.05 2.48 -12.84
C ASN A 368 11.30 3.16 -12.23
N GLY A 369 11.58 2.95 -10.94
CA GLY A 369 12.72 3.55 -10.23
C GLY A 369 12.59 5.05 -9.89
N GLN A 370 11.49 5.70 -10.25
CA GLN A 370 11.22 7.10 -9.88
C GLN A 370 10.18 7.16 -8.78
N GLU A 371 10.44 7.97 -7.75
CA GLU A 371 9.41 8.28 -6.77
C GLU A 371 8.34 9.17 -7.41
N ILE A 372 7.09 8.73 -7.31
CA ILE A 372 5.93 9.39 -7.90
C ILE A 372 4.95 9.91 -6.86
N ASP A 373 4.95 9.35 -5.66
CA ASP A 373 4.15 9.85 -4.54
C ASP A 373 4.70 9.37 -3.19
N HIS A 374 4.28 9.97 -2.07
CA HIS A 374 4.56 9.47 -0.73
C HIS A 374 3.50 9.85 0.31
N LEU A 375 3.47 9.10 1.42
CA LEU A 375 2.58 9.25 2.56
C LEU A 375 3.39 9.27 3.85
N MET A 376 2.90 10.00 4.84
CA MET A 376 3.39 9.86 6.21
C MET A 376 2.60 8.78 6.94
N THR A 377 3.29 7.92 7.67
CA THR A 377 2.73 6.85 8.49
C THR A 377 3.29 6.95 9.91
N CYS A 378 2.67 6.28 10.89
CA CYS A 378 3.23 6.23 12.24
C CYS A 378 4.15 5.00 12.40
N SER A 379 5.17 5.15 13.26
CA SER A 379 6.18 4.14 13.58
C SER A 379 5.72 3.03 14.53
N GLY A 380 4.55 3.17 15.16
CA GLY A 380 4.11 2.28 16.23
C GLY A 380 3.87 3.04 17.53
N GLN A 381 3.95 2.35 18.66
CA GLN A 381 3.77 2.96 19.99
C GLN A 381 5.01 3.75 20.42
N ALA A 382 4.82 4.96 20.94
CA ALA A 382 5.91 5.86 21.33
C ALA A 382 6.97 5.23 22.27
N ARG A 383 6.54 4.33 23.16
CA ARG A 383 7.38 3.67 24.16
C ARG A 383 8.26 2.54 23.61
N VAL A 384 8.02 2.03 22.40
CA VAL A 384 8.81 0.95 21.80
C VAL A 384 9.06 1.26 20.32
N GLN A 385 10.16 1.94 20.02
CA GLN A 385 10.49 2.44 18.67
C GLN A 385 11.90 2.03 18.24
N ASN A 386 12.21 0.74 18.34
CA ASN A 386 13.52 0.21 17.95
C ASN A 386 13.55 -0.07 16.44
N PHE A 387 14.35 0.68 15.70
CA PHE A 387 14.57 0.50 14.26
C PHE A 387 15.77 -0.42 14.05
N ARG A 388 15.50 -1.69 13.72
CA ARG A 388 16.54 -2.75 13.67
C ARG A 388 16.27 -3.79 12.59
N THR A 389 17.15 -4.77 12.47
CA THR A 389 17.02 -5.88 11.50
C THR A 389 16.16 -7.04 12.03
N GLY A 390 15.76 -7.94 11.14
CA GLY A 390 14.81 -9.03 11.40
C GLY A 390 15.06 -9.93 12.64
N PRO A 391 16.29 -10.44 12.90
CA PRO A 391 16.51 -11.53 13.87
C PRO A 391 16.12 -11.21 15.31
N GLU A 392 16.22 -9.94 15.66
CA GLU A 392 15.99 -9.43 17.02
C GLU A 392 14.56 -8.91 17.19
N SER A 393 13.79 -8.84 16.08
CA SER A 393 12.41 -8.39 16.08
C SER A 393 11.45 -9.57 16.15
N ALA A 394 10.65 -9.61 17.21
CA ALA A 394 9.67 -10.66 17.48
C ALA A 394 8.23 -10.15 17.42
N SER A 395 7.28 -11.06 17.16
CA SER A 395 5.85 -10.75 17.31
C SER A 395 5.55 -10.22 18.71
N GLY A 396 4.68 -9.21 18.81
CA GLY A 396 4.33 -8.58 20.10
C GLY A 396 5.38 -7.62 20.69
N SER A 397 6.49 -7.35 19.98
CA SER A 397 7.49 -6.36 20.42
C SER A 397 7.00 -4.91 20.34
N TYR A 398 5.90 -4.62 19.64
CA TYR A 398 5.32 -3.29 19.42
C TYR A 398 6.21 -2.28 18.66
N GLU A 399 7.43 -2.67 18.28
CA GLU A 399 8.38 -1.83 17.55
C GLU A 399 8.09 -1.80 16.03
N PRO A 400 8.63 -0.81 15.29
CA PRO A 400 8.53 -0.73 13.83
C PRO A 400 8.92 -2.02 13.10
N LEU A 401 8.53 -2.14 11.82
CA LEU A 401 8.96 -3.27 10.98
C LEU A 401 10.49 -3.39 10.99
N PRO A 402 11.08 -4.59 11.02
CA PRO A 402 12.50 -4.71 10.81
C PRO A 402 12.91 -4.32 9.39
N GLU A 403 14.13 -3.79 9.26
CA GLU A 403 14.76 -3.46 7.99
C GLU A 403 14.84 -4.70 7.08
N GLY A 404 14.51 -4.49 5.80
CA GLY A 404 14.58 -5.52 4.77
C GLY A 404 13.47 -5.41 3.73
N GLN A 405 13.37 -6.44 2.89
CA GLN A 405 12.34 -6.57 1.88
C GLN A 405 11.13 -7.31 2.44
N TRP A 406 9.95 -6.85 2.06
CA TRP A 406 8.67 -7.40 2.45
C TRP A 406 7.77 -7.56 1.23
N HIS A 407 7.06 -8.67 1.17
CA HIS A 407 5.99 -8.91 0.22
C HIS A 407 4.69 -8.21 0.65
N ILE A 408 4.05 -7.50 -0.27
CA ILE A 408 2.75 -6.85 -0.06
C ILE A 408 1.63 -7.77 -0.58
N HIS A 409 0.82 -8.28 0.34
CA HIS A 409 -0.34 -9.10 -0.01
C HIS A 409 -1.55 -8.28 -0.45
N ASN A 410 -2.60 -8.98 -0.87
CA ASN A 410 -3.87 -8.35 -1.27
C ASN A 410 -4.55 -7.59 -0.12
N ILE A 411 -5.27 -6.53 -0.50
CA ILE A 411 -6.08 -5.71 0.41
C ILE A 411 -7.23 -6.56 0.97
N GLN A 412 -7.36 -6.59 2.30
CA GLN A 412 -8.47 -7.20 3.02
C GLN A 412 -9.42 -6.11 3.56
N TRP A 413 -10.72 -6.34 3.36
CA TRP A 413 -11.77 -5.37 3.70
C TRP A 413 -12.69 -5.88 4.81
N ALA A 414 -12.92 -5.05 5.82
CA ALA A 414 -13.76 -5.39 6.98
C ALA A 414 -15.26 -5.52 6.68
N GLY A 415 -15.74 -4.94 5.59
CA GLY A 415 -17.17 -4.84 5.29
C GLY A 415 -17.45 -4.72 3.79
N GLY A 416 -16.69 -5.46 2.99
CA GLY A 416 -16.73 -5.38 1.52
C GLY A 416 -15.77 -4.34 0.94
N ARG A 417 -15.50 -4.48 -0.35
CA ARG A 417 -14.53 -3.66 -1.09
C ARG A 417 -14.87 -2.17 -1.00
N ASP A 418 -13.87 -1.33 -0.78
CA ASP A 418 -13.97 0.14 -0.74
C ASP A 418 -14.87 0.72 0.37
N ASN A 419 -15.23 -0.10 1.37
CA ASN A 419 -15.99 0.36 2.52
C ASN A 419 -15.08 0.95 3.61
N TYR A 420 -14.56 2.16 3.41
CA TYR A 420 -13.64 2.84 4.35
C TYR A 420 -14.25 3.17 5.73
N GLY A 421 -15.58 3.05 5.89
CA GLY A 421 -16.29 3.19 7.16
C GLY A 421 -16.44 1.88 7.94
N ALA A 422 -16.19 0.73 7.30
CA ALA A 422 -16.24 -0.57 7.96
C ALA A 422 -15.11 -0.75 8.98
N HIS A 423 -15.27 -1.74 9.85
CA HIS A 423 -14.30 -2.03 10.88
C HIS A 423 -14.32 -3.49 11.28
N TRP A 424 -13.13 -4.02 11.51
CA TRP A 424 -12.98 -5.33 12.11
C TRP A 424 -13.26 -5.23 13.62
N ARG A 425 -13.70 -6.34 14.24
CA ARG A 425 -13.99 -6.39 15.68
C ARG A 425 -12.78 -6.09 16.57
N SER A 426 -11.56 -6.20 16.03
CA SER A 426 -10.28 -5.98 16.71
C SER A 426 -9.82 -4.51 16.76
N GLY A 427 -10.67 -3.53 16.42
CA GLY A 427 -10.29 -2.11 16.45
C GLY A 427 -9.45 -1.66 15.24
N ILE A 428 -9.26 -2.53 14.25
CA ILE A 428 -8.60 -2.21 12.98
C ILE A 428 -9.60 -1.48 12.06
N GLY A 429 -9.09 -0.52 11.27
CA GLY A 429 -9.87 0.20 10.26
C GLY A 429 -10.41 -0.70 9.16
N ALA A 430 -11.05 -0.09 8.16
CA ALA A 430 -11.67 -0.80 7.04
C ALA A 430 -10.71 -1.67 6.21
N ILE A 431 -9.41 -1.34 6.24
CA ILE A 431 -8.37 -1.93 5.41
C ILE A 431 -7.32 -2.59 6.32
N LYS A 432 -6.97 -3.83 5.97
CA LYS A 432 -5.75 -4.53 6.40
C LYS A 432 -5.02 -4.99 5.14
N ILE A 433 -3.72 -4.74 5.05
CA ILE A 433 -2.85 -5.30 4.02
C ILE A 433 -1.79 -6.11 4.74
N LEU A 434 -1.72 -7.42 4.50
CA LEU A 434 -0.73 -8.29 5.14
C LEU A 434 0.65 -8.07 4.50
N LEU A 435 1.70 -8.15 5.30
CA LEU A 435 3.08 -8.11 4.86
C LEU A 435 3.81 -9.38 5.31
N THR A 436 4.64 -9.93 4.42
CA THR A 436 5.52 -11.08 4.73
C THR A 436 6.97 -10.68 4.52
N TYR A 437 7.84 -11.00 5.47
CA TYR A 437 9.26 -10.66 5.35
C TYR A 437 9.97 -11.60 4.38
N GLU A 438 10.75 -11.04 3.46
CA GLU A 438 11.48 -11.80 2.43
C GLU A 438 12.99 -11.88 2.70
N GLY A 439 13.60 -10.89 3.36
CA GLY A 439 15.02 -10.92 3.67
C GLY A 439 15.66 -9.54 3.92
N PRO A 440 16.99 -9.45 4.10
CA PRO A 440 18.00 -10.48 3.78
C PRO A 440 18.28 -11.45 4.93
N LYS A 441 17.74 -11.22 6.12
CA LYS A 441 17.87 -12.10 7.29
C LYS A 441 16.55 -12.82 7.55
N PHE A 442 16.38 -13.38 8.75
CA PHE A 442 15.12 -13.92 9.22
C PHE A 442 14.47 -12.95 10.21
N THR A 443 13.15 -13.01 10.40
CA THR A 443 12.45 -12.29 11.46
C THR A 443 11.55 -13.25 12.23
N ARG A 444 11.36 -13.03 13.54
CA ARG A 444 10.41 -13.80 14.36
C ARG A 444 8.99 -13.24 14.29
N ARG A 445 8.74 -12.29 13.38
CA ARG A 445 7.40 -11.76 13.12
C ARG A 445 6.65 -12.69 12.19
N THR A 446 5.53 -13.19 12.67
CA THR A 446 4.69 -14.16 11.95
C THR A 446 3.66 -13.48 11.05
N GLU A 447 3.26 -12.26 11.40
CA GLU A 447 2.39 -11.43 10.59
C GLU A 447 2.51 -9.95 10.97
N ILE A 448 2.42 -9.08 9.97
CA ILE A 448 2.29 -7.64 10.19
C ILE A 448 1.47 -7.01 9.08
N MET A 449 1.03 -5.77 9.26
CA MET A 449 0.10 -5.16 8.32
C MET A 449 0.31 -3.67 8.08
N ILE A 450 -0.27 -3.19 6.99
CA ILE A 450 -0.57 -1.78 6.78
C ILE A 450 -2.06 -1.57 7.04
N HIS A 451 -2.42 -0.63 7.91
CA HIS A 451 -3.81 -0.34 8.24
C HIS A 451 -3.99 1.09 8.75
N ARG A 452 -5.24 1.55 8.83
CA ARG A 452 -5.56 2.82 9.51
C ARG A 452 -5.31 2.70 11.02
N ASP A 453 -4.53 3.62 11.58
CA ASP A 453 -4.35 3.75 13.02
C ASP A 453 -5.57 4.45 13.65
N LYS A 454 -6.41 3.66 14.33
CA LYS A 454 -7.62 4.15 15.01
C LYS A 454 -7.38 4.63 16.42
N ASN A 455 -6.20 4.38 16.99
CA ASN A 455 -5.87 4.81 18.34
C ASN A 455 -5.57 6.32 18.41
N ARG A 456 -5.70 7.02 17.28
CA ARG A 456 -5.57 8.46 17.12
C ARG A 456 -6.91 9.19 17.21
N PRO A 457 -6.92 10.48 17.59
CA PRO A 457 -8.12 11.30 17.58
C PRO A 457 -8.85 11.25 16.23
N PRO A 458 -10.21 11.29 16.23
CA PRO A 458 -11.08 11.48 17.40
C PRO A 458 -11.44 10.19 18.14
N HIS A 459 -10.84 9.03 17.81
CA HIS A 459 -11.34 7.72 18.27
C HIS A 459 -10.48 7.03 19.34
N GLY A 460 -9.33 7.58 19.72
CA GLY A 460 -8.48 7.05 20.78
C GLY A 460 -7.46 8.06 21.32
N ASN A 461 -6.88 7.73 22.47
CA ASN A 461 -5.88 8.54 23.20
C ASN A 461 -4.55 7.80 23.42
N ALA A 462 -4.30 6.68 22.70
CA ALA A 462 -3.11 5.85 22.87
C ALA A 462 -2.50 5.46 21.50
N PRO A 463 -2.08 6.45 20.70
CA PRO A 463 -1.78 6.26 19.29
C PRO A 463 -0.52 5.44 19.05
N GLY A 464 -0.50 4.79 17.88
CA GLY A 464 0.52 3.81 17.54
C GLY A 464 -0.09 2.44 17.24
N THR A 465 0.52 1.76 16.29
CA THR A 465 0.24 0.36 15.96
C THR A 465 1.10 -0.57 16.81
N ALA A 466 0.67 -1.83 16.94
CA ALA A 466 1.52 -2.89 17.52
C ALA A 466 2.54 -3.37 16.48
N GLY A 467 3.45 -2.47 16.10
CA GLY A 467 4.51 -2.69 15.13
C GLY A 467 4.12 -2.63 13.66
N CYS A 468 2.84 -2.43 13.34
CA CYS A 468 2.32 -2.31 11.96
C CYS A 468 2.62 -0.94 11.32
N ILE A 469 2.39 -0.79 10.01
CA ILE A 469 2.40 0.53 9.37
C ILE A 469 1.03 1.17 9.58
N GLY A 470 0.98 2.23 10.41
CA GLY A 470 -0.27 2.92 10.71
C GLY A 470 -0.48 4.17 9.84
N LEU A 471 -1.58 4.20 9.09
CA LEU A 471 -2.01 5.37 8.31
C LEU A 471 -2.86 6.30 9.17
N TYR A 472 -2.66 7.60 9.05
CA TYR A 472 -3.33 8.61 9.88
C TYR A 472 -4.80 8.79 9.49
N THR A 473 -5.05 8.96 8.19
CA THR A 473 -6.36 9.39 7.71
C THR A 473 -6.99 8.38 6.75
N ILE A 474 -8.30 8.49 6.55
CA ILE A 474 -9.00 7.76 5.48
C ILE A 474 -8.48 8.21 4.11
N ALA A 475 -8.04 9.46 3.96
CA ALA A 475 -7.44 9.95 2.72
C ALA A 475 -6.11 9.23 2.41
N ASP A 476 -5.27 9.02 3.42
CA ASP A 476 -4.03 8.25 3.28
C ASP A 476 -4.31 6.78 2.93
N CYS A 477 -5.36 6.20 3.53
CA CYS A 477 -5.82 4.86 3.18
C CYS A 477 -6.25 4.77 1.71
N LYS A 478 -7.00 5.76 1.22
CA LYS A 478 -7.42 5.83 -0.19
C LYS A 478 -6.24 6.00 -1.13
N ARG A 479 -5.26 6.85 -0.78
CA ARG A 479 -4.04 7.04 -1.57
C ARG A 479 -3.22 5.76 -1.67
N LEU A 480 -3.00 5.07 -0.55
CA LEU A 480 -2.32 3.77 -0.56
C LEU A 480 -3.07 2.73 -1.42
N VAL A 481 -4.39 2.63 -1.28
CA VAL A 481 -5.20 1.71 -2.10
C VAL A 481 -5.10 2.06 -3.59
N GLN A 482 -5.01 3.35 -3.92
CA GLN A 482 -4.80 3.78 -5.31
C GLN A 482 -3.44 3.35 -5.85
N TRP A 483 -2.36 3.54 -5.08
CA TRP A 483 -1.02 3.05 -5.48
C TRP A 483 -1.04 1.54 -5.73
N LEU A 484 -1.65 0.78 -4.81
CA LEU A 484 -1.77 -0.67 -4.90
C LEU A 484 -2.63 -1.14 -6.08
N ARG A 485 -3.50 -0.30 -6.63
CA ARG A 485 -4.32 -0.63 -7.81
C ARG A 485 -3.70 -0.15 -9.11
N ASP A 486 -2.90 0.91 -9.07
CA ASP A 486 -2.28 1.52 -10.25
C ASP A 486 -1.24 0.58 -10.88
N THR A 487 -0.35 0.03 -10.05
CA THR A 487 0.76 -0.82 -10.51
C THR A 487 0.88 -2.14 -9.79
N ASP A 488 0.03 -2.38 -8.78
CA ASP A 488 0.09 -3.57 -7.94
C ASP A 488 1.51 -3.86 -7.40
N PRO A 489 2.21 -2.86 -6.81
CA PRO A 489 3.54 -3.08 -6.28
C PRO A 489 3.48 -4.14 -5.19
N ARG A 490 4.25 -5.21 -5.37
CA ARG A 490 4.32 -6.35 -4.44
C ARG A 490 5.54 -6.31 -3.54
N ASP A 491 6.47 -5.40 -3.80
CA ASP A 491 7.67 -5.21 -2.99
C ASP A 491 7.53 -3.98 -2.09
N LEU A 492 7.86 -4.16 -0.81
CA LEU A 492 8.06 -3.10 0.17
C LEU A 492 9.49 -3.19 0.72
N TYR A 493 10.27 -2.16 0.49
CA TYR A 493 11.60 -1.99 1.07
C TYR A 493 11.49 -1.15 2.33
N VAL A 494 11.67 -1.78 3.49
CA VAL A 494 11.81 -1.09 4.76
C VAL A 494 13.28 -0.77 4.94
N ASP A 495 13.61 0.52 4.98
CA ASP A 495 14.97 1.03 5.02
C ASP A 495 15.13 2.05 6.14
N TRP A 496 15.80 1.63 7.21
CA TRP A 496 16.11 2.47 8.37
C TRP A 496 17.49 3.09 8.27
N GLY A 497 18.19 2.88 7.15
CA GLY A 497 19.55 3.29 6.96
C GLY A 497 20.54 2.42 7.73
N LEU A 498 20.26 1.15 8.03
CA LEU A 498 21.22 0.26 8.71
C LEU A 498 22.18 -0.44 7.73
N GLY A 499 22.04 -0.18 6.43
CA GLY A 499 22.89 -0.72 5.38
C GLY A 499 22.61 -2.20 5.04
N THR A 500 21.52 -2.77 5.56
CA THR A 500 21.11 -4.16 5.31
C THR A 500 19.90 -4.28 4.38
N CYS A 501 19.17 -3.18 4.12
CA CYS A 501 18.06 -3.20 3.18
C CYS A 501 18.54 -3.64 1.77
N PRO A 502 17.95 -4.68 1.16
CA PRO A 502 18.32 -5.11 -0.18
C PRO A 502 18.10 -3.97 -1.16
N LYS A 503 19.03 -3.82 -2.12
CA LYS A 503 18.83 -2.85 -3.20
C LYS A 503 17.70 -3.35 -4.11
N PRO A 504 16.74 -2.50 -4.48
CA PRO A 504 15.81 -2.80 -5.55
C PRO A 504 16.59 -3.18 -6.80
N ALA A 505 16.13 -4.20 -7.53
CA ALA A 505 16.82 -4.66 -8.73
C ALA A 505 16.96 -3.50 -9.73
N ALA A 506 18.20 -3.18 -10.12
CA ALA A 506 18.44 -2.17 -11.15
C ALA A 506 17.96 -2.69 -12.50
N MET A 507 17.32 -1.82 -13.30
CA MET A 507 16.89 -2.14 -14.66
C MET A 507 18.10 -2.60 -15.50
N ALA A 508 18.19 -3.90 -15.76
CA ALA A 508 19.07 -4.44 -16.79
C ALA A 508 18.25 -4.64 -18.07
N GLN A 509 17.92 -3.56 -18.78
CA GLN A 509 17.57 -3.58 -20.20
C GLN A 509 17.50 -2.13 -20.73
N PHE A 510 17.97 -1.94 -21.98
CA PHE A 510 18.18 -0.68 -22.71
C PHE A 510 19.56 -0.01 -22.53
N ALA A 511 20.63 -0.77 -22.74
CA ALA A 511 21.88 -0.27 -23.31
C ALA A 511 22.39 -1.22 -24.38
N THR A 512 21.63 -1.39 -25.46
CA THR A 512 22.10 -1.81 -26.79
C THR A 512 21.13 -1.29 -27.84
N ALA A 513 21.42 -0.10 -28.35
CA ALA A 513 21.11 0.34 -29.70
C ALA A 513 22.14 1.40 -30.08
#